data_AF-B9ER83-F1
#
_entry.id   AF-B9ER83-F1
#
_cell.length_a   1.000
_cell.length_b   1.000
_cell.length_c   1.000
_cell.angle_alpha   90.00
_cell.angle_beta   90.00
_cell.angle_gamma   90.00
#
_symmetry.space_group_name_H-M   'P 1'
#
loop_
_entity.id
_entity.type
_entity.pdbx_description
1 polymer ?
#
loop_
_entity_poly.entity_id
_entity_poly.type
_entity_poly.pdbx_seq_one_letter_code
_entity_poly.pdbx_strand_id
1 'polypeptide(L)' 'MTTLLYRGQQYAQHKEVAPKQLVELTYRRTVYANNKLKAAQTHPVLTYRGQEYQK' A
#
# COMPACT_ATOMS: atom_id res chain seq x y z
N MET A 1 22.54 -15.26 -27.96
CA MET A 1 22.55 -14.57 -26.64
C MET A 1 21.42 -13.56 -26.65
N THR A 2 20.31 -13.83 -25.97
CA THR A 2 19.13 -12.94 -25.93
C THR A 2 19.20 -12.04 -24.70
N THR A 3 19.13 -10.73 -24.88
CA THR A 3 19.12 -9.73 -23.81
C THR A 3 17.69 -9.44 -23.35
N LEU A 4 17.42 -9.62 -22.06
CA LEU A 4 16.14 -9.24 -21.47
C LEU A 4 16.09 -7.71 -21.32
N LEU A 5 15.02 -7.09 -21.82
CA LEU A 5 14.79 -5.66 -21.72
C LEU A 5 13.61 -5.37 -20.78
N TYR A 6 13.75 -4.39 -19.91
CA TYR A 6 12.67 -3.84 -19.09
C TYR A 6 12.55 -2.35 -19.33
N ARG A 7 11.38 -1.90 -19.82
CA ARG A 7 11.12 -0.50 -20.19
C ARG A 7 12.16 0.09 -21.16
N GLY A 8 12.62 -0.72 -22.13
CA GLY A 8 13.61 -0.31 -23.12
C GLY A 8 15.06 -0.24 -22.62
N GLN A 9 15.32 -0.61 -21.36
CA GLN A 9 16.65 -0.69 -20.79
C GLN A 9 17.06 -2.14 -20.58
N GLN A 10 18.37 -2.41 -20.61
CA GLN A 10 18.90 -3.73 -20.28
C GLN A 10 18.49 -4.11 -18.86
N TYR A 11 17.85 -5.26 -18.71
CA TYR A 11 17.39 -5.73 -17.41
C TYR A 11 18.60 -6.13 -16.55
N ALA A 12 18.90 -5.32 -15.54
CA ALA A 12 19.83 -5.67 -14.47
C ALA A 12 19.09 -6.44 -13.39
N GLN A 13 19.31 -7.76 -13.32
CA GLN A 13 18.74 -8.58 -12.27
C GLN A 13 19.52 -8.35 -10.96
N HIS A 14 18.92 -7.67 -9.99
CA HIS A 14 19.45 -7.61 -8.64
C HIS A 14 19.17 -8.95 -7.93
N LYS A 15 20.14 -9.87 -7.94
CA LYS A 15 20.06 -11.18 -7.28
C LYS A 15 20.31 -11.12 -5.78
N GLU A 16 20.83 -9.98 -5.30
CA GLU A 16 21.08 -9.75 -3.89
C GLU A 16 19.77 -9.55 -3.14
N VAL A 17 19.62 -10.26 -2.03
CA VAL A 17 18.49 -10.06 -1.12
C VAL A 17 18.65 -8.68 -0.50
N ALA A 18 17.71 -7.77 -0.80
CA ALA A 18 17.70 -6.45 -0.18
C ALA A 18 17.66 -6.61 1.35
N PRO A 19 18.50 -5.88 2.12
CA PRO A 19 18.50 -5.98 3.57
C PRO A 19 17.10 -5.63 4.09
N LYS A 20 16.50 -6.58 4.82
CA LYS A 20 15.17 -6.41 5.39
C LYS A 20 15.24 -5.32 6.45
N GLN A 21 14.67 -4.14 6.16
CA GLN A 21 14.46 -3.12 7.17
C GLN A 21 13.44 -3.64 8.19
N LEU A 22 13.93 -4.03 9.37
CA LEU A 22 13.07 -4.38 10.50
C LEU A 22 12.66 -3.07 11.17
N VAL A 23 11.49 -2.57 10.77
CA VAL A 23 10.88 -1.40 11.41
C VAL A 23 10.05 -1.88 12.60
N GLU A 24 10.43 -1.46 13.79
CA GLU A 24 9.62 -1.72 14.99
C GLU A 24 8.40 -0.79 15.00
N LEU A 25 7.21 -1.38 14.99
CA LEU A 25 5.96 -0.61 15.01
C LEU A 25 5.55 -0.34 16.45
N THR A 26 5.58 0.91 16.88
CA THR A 26 5.06 1.32 18.19
C THR A 26 3.59 1.74 18.07
N TYR A 27 2.73 1.15 18.90
CA TYR A 27 1.36 1.62 19.01
C TYR A 27 1.29 2.95 19.76
N ARG A 28 0.82 4.00 19.08
CA ARG A 28 0.57 5.32 19.66
C ARG A 28 -0.93 5.60 19.69
N ARG A 29 -1.52 5.52 20.89
CA ARG A 29 -2.98 5.69 21.11
C ARG A 29 -3.53 6.97 20.47
N THR A 30 -2.81 8.08 20.59
CA THR A 30 -3.22 9.39 20.04
C THR A 30 -3.26 9.38 18.52
N VAL A 31 -2.22 8.84 17.88
CA VAL A 31 -2.12 8.70 16.42
C VAL A 31 -3.26 7.81 15.90
N TYR A 32 -3.46 6.66 16.54
CA TYR A 32 -4.54 5.75 16.16
C TYR A 32 -5.93 6.40 16.33
N ALA A 33 -6.20 7.06 17.46
CA ALA A 33 -7.46 7.74 17.70
C ALA A 33 -7.73 8.83 16.65
N ASN A 34 -6.71 9.65 16.33
CA ASN A 34 -6.82 10.69 15.31
C ASN A 34 -7.08 10.11 13.91
N ASN A 35 -6.37 9.04 13.54
CA ASN A 35 -6.58 8.36 12.26
C ASN A 35 -7.96 7.72 12.17
N LYS A 36 -8.46 7.13 13.27
CA LYS A 36 -9.82 6.59 13.35
C LYS A 36 -10.87 7.67 13.11
N LEU A 37 -10.70 8.86 13.71
CA LEU A 37 -11.60 9.99 13.50
C LEU A 37 -11.57 10.48 12.04
N LYS A 38 -10.38 10.60 11.43
CA LYS A 38 -10.24 10.99 10.02
C LYS A 38 -10.89 9.97 9.08
N ALA A 39 -10.71 8.67 9.35
CA ALA A 39 -11.32 7.62 8.55
C ALA A 39 -12.85 7.61 8.70
N ALA A 40 -13.38 7.90 9.90
CA ALA A 40 -14.81 7.98 10.11
C ALA A 40 -15.49 9.13 9.35
N GLN A 41 -14.77 10.23 9.08
CA GLN A 41 -15.30 11.34 8.27
C GLN A 41 -15.51 10.95 6.80
N THR A 42 -14.77 9.95 6.33
CA THR A 42 -14.92 9.41 4.98
C THR A 42 -15.77 8.16 5.10
N HIS A 43 -17.09 8.29 5.04
CA HIS A 43 -17.95 7.12 4.81
C HIS A 43 -17.86 6.80 3.31
N PRO A 44 -17.07 5.79 2.87
CA PRO A 44 -17.11 5.41 1.48
C PRO A 44 -18.51 4.90 1.17
N VAL A 45 -19.19 5.54 0.22
CA VAL A 45 -20.39 4.96 -0.38
C VAL A 45 -19.93 3.69 -1.10
N LEU A 46 -20.30 2.54 -0.56
CA LEU A 46 -19.95 1.25 -1.13
C LEU A 46 -20.81 1.06 -2.37
N THR A 47 -20.23 1.15 -3.56
CA THR A 47 -20.96 0.87 -4.80
C THR A 47 -20.69 -0.57 -5.22
N TYR A 48 -21.72 -1.42 -5.22
CA TYR A 48 -21.62 -2.80 -5.70
C TYR A 48 -22.74 -3.07 -6.70
N ARG A 49 -22.39 -3.58 -7.89
CA ARG A 49 -23.33 -3.86 -9.00
C ARG A 49 -24.24 -2.67 -9.36
N GLY A 50 -23.71 -1.45 -9.28
CA GLY A 50 -24.46 -0.22 -9.58
C GLY A 50 -25.44 0.22 -8.49
N GLN A 51 -25.43 -0.43 -7.32
CA GLN A 51 -26.19 -0.02 -6.16
C GLN A 51 -25.26 0.58 -5.11
N GLU A 52 -25.68 1.70 -4.54
CA GLU A 52 -25.00 2.38 -3.45
C GLU A 52 -25.49 1.84 -2.11
N TYR A 53 -24.54 1.47 -1.27
CA TYR A 53 -24.77 0.98 0.08
C TYR A 53 -24.20 2.00 1.05
N GLN A 54 -25.09 2.57 1.85
CA GLN A 54 -24.74 3.36 3.02
C GLN A 54 -24.81 2.45 4.25
N LYS A 55 -23.91 2.68 5.21
CA LYS A 55 -23.87 1.92 6.45
C LYS A 55 -24.91 2.42 7.44
#